data_AF-A0A496XIS4-F1
#
_entry.id   AF-A0A496XIS4-F1
#
_cell.length_a   1.000
_cell.length_b   1.000
_cell.length_c   1.000
_cell.angle_alpha   90.00
_cell.angle_beta   90.00
_cell.angle_gamma   90.00
#
_symmetry.space_group_name_H-M   'P 1'
#
loop_
_entity.id
_entity.type
_entity.pdbx_description
1 polymer ?
#
loop_
_entity_poly.entity_id
_entity_poly.type
_entity_poly.pdbx_seq_one_letter_code
_entity_poly.pdbx_strand_id
1 'polypeptide(L)'
;NSYKRLVPGFEAPVMLAYSARNRSASIRIPYEPSPRGKRVEVRFPDPTANPYLAFAAMLMAGLDGIENKLHPGDAADKDLYDLPPEEGLAIPTVASSFEQALAALDEDRGFLTAGGVFTDDMIDAFIELKSEEVERLNMTTHPVEFDMYYSV
;
A
#
# COMPACT_ATOMS: atom_id res chain seq x y z
N ASN A 1 -9.96 -8.00 2.94
CA ASN A 1 -10.88 -7.32 2.00
C ASN A 1 -10.14 -6.29 1.13
N SER A 2 -9.32 -5.40 1.71
CA SER A 2 -8.48 -4.40 1.00
C SER A 2 -7.74 -4.92 -0.24
N TYR A 3 -7.11 -6.10 -0.14
CA TYR A 3 -6.36 -6.71 -1.24
C TYR A 3 -7.22 -7.31 -2.35
N LYS A 4 -8.55 -7.35 -2.19
CA LYS A 4 -9.47 -7.60 -3.30
C LYS A 4 -9.78 -6.33 -4.10
N ARG A 5 -9.53 -5.14 -3.54
CA ARG A 5 -9.55 -3.86 -4.26
C ARG A 5 -8.22 -3.59 -4.97
N LEU A 6 -7.09 -3.90 -4.32
CA LEU A 6 -5.74 -3.67 -4.85
C LEU A 6 -5.33 -4.77 -5.85
N VAL A 7 -6.11 -4.93 -6.92
CA VAL A 7 -5.85 -5.88 -8.00
C VAL A 7 -5.65 -5.15 -9.32
N PRO A 8 -4.75 -5.61 -10.21
CA PRO A 8 -4.58 -5.02 -11.53
C PRO A 8 -5.89 -4.97 -12.34
N GLY A 9 -6.07 -3.93 -13.15
CA GLY A 9 -7.15 -3.84 -14.14
C GLY A 9 -8.39 -3.01 -13.77
N PHE A 10 -8.49 -2.45 -12.55
CA PHE A 10 -9.69 -1.71 -12.09
C PHE A 10 -9.40 -0.29 -11.57
N GLU A 11 -8.51 0.49 -12.21
CA GLU A 11 -8.03 1.80 -11.69
C GLU A 11 -7.40 1.70 -10.28
N ALA A 12 -7.03 0.49 -9.85
CA ALA A 12 -6.46 0.25 -8.54
C ALA A 12 -5.02 0.80 -8.47
N PRO A 13 -4.69 1.60 -7.44
CA PRO A 13 -3.37 2.24 -7.28
C PRO A 13 -2.33 1.25 -6.76
N VAL A 14 -1.95 0.26 -7.58
CA VAL A 14 -1.03 -0.82 -7.17
C VAL A 14 0.44 -0.53 -7.44
N MET A 15 0.74 0.33 -8.41
CA MET A 15 2.11 0.69 -8.80
C MET A 15 2.65 1.78 -7.87
N LEU A 16 3.75 1.49 -7.15
CA LEU A 16 4.47 2.45 -6.30
C LEU A 16 5.28 3.43 -7.15
N ALA A 17 4.55 4.34 -7.78
CA ALA A 17 5.07 5.45 -8.56
C ALA A 17 4.30 6.72 -8.24
N TYR A 18 4.87 7.88 -8.58
CA TYR A 18 4.17 9.16 -8.50
C TYR A 18 3.93 9.77 -9.88
N SER A 19 2.78 10.41 -10.06
CA SER A 19 2.43 11.10 -11.31
C SER A 19 1.42 12.22 -11.07
N ALA A 20 1.47 13.27 -11.89
CA ALA A 20 0.46 14.33 -11.87
C ALA A 20 -0.83 13.97 -12.64
N ARG A 21 -0.72 13.07 -13.63
CA ARG A 21 -1.81 12.74 -14.56
C ARG A 21 -2.27 11.29 -14.48
N ASN A 22 -1.36 10.37 -14.18
CA ASN A 22 -1.63 8.95 -14.24
C ASN A 22 -2.48 8.47 -13.05
N ARG A 23 -3.61 7.82 -13.33
CA ARG A 23 -4.54 7.30 -12.31
C ARG A 23 -4.19 5.90 -11.80
N SER A 24 -3.19 5.25 -12.35
CA SER A 24 -2.69 3.94 -11.90
C SER A 24 -1.53 4.10 -10.90
N ALA A 25 -0.92 5.28 -10.87
CA ALA A 25 0.09 5.64 -9.89
C ALA A 25 -0.53 5.70 -8.49
N SER A 26 0.16 5.10 -7.52
CA SER A 26 -0.31 5.06 -6.13
C SER A 26 -0.18 6.39 -5.41
N ILE A 27 0.72 7.26 -5.88
CA ILE A 27 0.87 8.64 -5.43
C ILE A 27 0.48 9.58 -6.57
N ARG A 28 -0.53 10.43 -6.35
CA ARG A 28 -0.91 11.47 -7.30
C ARG A 28 -0.45 12.83 -6.81
N ILE A 29 -0.03 13.68 -7.75
CA ILE A 29 0.25 15.11 -7.50
C ILE A 29 -0.88 15.93 -8.14
N PRO A 30 -1.92 16.34 -7.39
CA PRO A 30 -3.02 17.11 -7.96
C PRO A 30 -2.52 18.41 -8.60
N TYR A 31 -3.02 18.71 -9.79
CA TYR A 31 -2.79 20.02 -10.40
C TYR A 31 -3.48 21.09 -9.55
N GLU A 32 -2.69 22.07 -9.13
CA GLU A 32 -3.15 23.20 -8.33
C GLU A 32 -2.31 24.44 -8.71
N PRO A 33 -2.92 25.54 -9.19
CA PRO A 33 -2.18 26.76 -9.54
C PRO A 33 -1.61 27.47 -8.31
N SER A 34 -2.26 27.40 -7.14
CA SER A 34 -1.79 28.06 -5.93
C SER A 34 -0.68 27.26 -5.24
N PRO A 35 0.46 27.87 -4.89
CA PRO A 35 1.46 27.21 -4.06
C PRO A 35 0.91 26.68 -2.73
N ARG A 36 -0.13 27.31 -2.17
CA ARG A 36 -0.74 26.91 -0.89
C ARG A 36 -1.56 25.62 -0.96
N GLY A 37 -2.02 25.22 -2.15
CA GLY A 37 -2.80 23.98 -2.31
C GLY A 37 -1.96 22.80 -2.82
N LYS A 38 -0.64 22.99 -3.03
CA LYS A 38 0.29 21.95 -3.45
C LYS A 38 0.35 20.86 -2.37
N ARG A 39 0.15 19.62 -2.79
CA ARG A 39 0.11 18.45 -1.91
C ARG A 39 0.38 17.16 -2.69
N VAL A 40 0.61 16.10 -1.94
CA VAL A 40 0.62 14.72 -2.43
C VAL A 40 -0.69 14.03 -2.05
N GLU A 41 -1.13 13.09 -2.86
CA GLU A 41 -2.29 12.25 -2.57
C GLU A 41 -1.88 10.78 -2.64
N VAL A 42 -1.92 10.10 -1.50
CA VAL A 42 -1.66 8.66 -1.38
C VAL A 42 -2.98 7.91 -1.55
N ARG A 43 -3.07 7.02 -2.54
CA ARG A 43 -4.36 6.48 -3.03
C ARG A 43 -4.63 5.03 -2.67
N PHE A 44 -3.61 4.29 -2.23
CA PHE A 44 -3.77 2.90 -1.81
C PHE A 44 -4.57 2.70 -0.50
N PRO A 45 -4.60 3.63 0.48
CA PRO A 45 -5.44 3.47 1.67
C PRO A 45 -6.93 3.31 1.33
N ASP A 46 -7.66 2.61 2.19
CA ASP A 46 -9.10 2.40 2.07
C ASP A 46 -9.82 2.64 3.41
N PRO A 47 -11.17 2.76 3.42
CA PRO A 47 -11.93 3.12 4.62
C PRO A 47 -11.93 2.07 5.74
N THR A 48 -11.36 0.89 5.54
CA THR A 48 -11.22 -0.13 6.59
C THR A 48 -10.03 0.13 7.52
N ALA A 49 -9.12 1.03 7.12
CA ALA A 49 -7.98 1.41 7.92
C ALA A 49 -8.40 2.21 9.17
N ASN A 50 -7.69 2.01 10.28
CA ASN A 50 -7.79 2.92 11.42
C ASN A 50 -7.17 4.28 11.03
N PRO A 51 -7.95 5.38 10.99
CA PRO A 51 -7.47 6.66 10.47
C PRO A 51 -6.30 7.23 11.28
N TYR A 52 -6.26 6.99 12.60
CA TYR A 52 -5.15 7.45 13.43
C TYR A 52 -3.84 6.76 13.05
N LEU A 53 -3.88 5.43 12.95
CA LEU A 53 -2.70 4.63 12.63
C LEU A 53 -2.25 4.86 11.19
N ALA A 54 -3.19 4.94 10.24
CA ALA A 54 -2.89 5.16 8.84
C ALA A 54 -2.23 6.53 8.61
N PHE A 55 -2.77 7.60 9.19
CA PHE A 55 -2.17 8.94 9.05
C PHE A 55 -0.83 9.04 9.77
N ALA A 56 -0.69 8.45 10.96
CA ALA A 56 0.58 8.41 11.66
C ALA A 56 1.65 7.64 10.85
N ALA A 57 1.35 6.44 10.35
CA ALA A 57 2.28 5.66 9.55
C ALA A 57 2.71 6.40 8.25
N MET A 58 1.76 7.03 7.55
CA MET A 58 2.08 7.83 6.36
C MET A 58 2.96 9.04 6.68
N LEU A 59 2.71 9.72 7.81
CA LEU A 59 3.54 10.84 8.25
C LEU A 59 4.95 10.37 8.59
N MET A 60 5.09 9.30 9.37
CA MET A 60 6.38 8.74 9.78
C MET A 60 7.20 8.30 8.57
N ALA A 61 6.61 7.59 7.61
CA ALA A 61 7.29 7.20 6.37
C ALA A 61 7.76 8.42 5.56
N GLY A 62 6.94 9.47 5.49
CA GLY A 62 7.30 10.72 4.81
C GLY A 62 8.45 11.45 5.50
N LEU A 63 8.47 11.48 6.83
CA LEU A 63 9.53 12.10 7.62
C LEU A 63 10.86 11.35 7.46
N ASP A 64 10.83 10.02 7.54
CA ASP A 64 12.00 9.17 7.32
C ASP A 64 12.61 9.41 5.93
N GLY A 65 11.78 9.44 4.89
CA GLY A 65 12.23 9.75 3.54
C GLY A 65 12.89 11.14 3.40
N ILE A 66 12.41 12.14 4.15
CA ILE A 66 13.01 13.48 4.19
C ILE A 66 14.36 13.46 4.90
N GLU A 67 14.44 12.81 6.06
CA GLU A 67 15.65 12.73 6.88
C GLU A 67 16.77 11.99 6.14
N ASN A 68 16.43 10.84 5.54
CA ASN A 68 17.36 10.00 4.79
C ASN A 68 17.56 10.43 3.34
N LYS A 69 16.91 11.51 2.89
CA LYS A 69 17.01 12.06 1.52
C LYS A 69 16.71 11.03 0.44
N LEU A 70 15.69 10.20 0.67
CA LEU A 70 15.30 9.15 -0.26
C LEU A 70 14.73 9.78 -1.53
N HIS A 71 15.36 9.50 -2.68
CA HIS A 71 14.85 9.95 -3.97
C HIS A 71 13.73 9.01 -4.43
N PRO A 72 12.51 9.51 -4.75
CA PRO A 72 11.37 8.66 -5.12
C PRO A 72 11.49 8.04 -6.53
N GLY A 73 12.57 8.32 -7.25
CA GLY A 73 12.73 8.00 -8.66
C GLY A 73 12.17 9.09 -9.57
N ASP A 74 12.14 8.82 -10.87
CA ASP A 74 11.56 9.73 -11.86
C ASP A 74 10.03 9.60 -11.90
N ALA A 75 9.35 10.68 -12.31
CA ALA A 75 7.89 10.69 -12.43
C ALA A 75 7.40 9.69 -13.50
N ALA A 76 6.33 8.97 -13.19
CA ALA A 76 5.66 8.12 -14.16
C ALA A 76 4.78 8.97 -15.09
N ASP A 77 5.39 9.50 -16.15
CA ASP A 77 4.73 10.35 -17.15
C ASP A 77 3.97 9.55 -18.23
N LYS A 78 4.30 8.26 -18.41
CA LYS A 78 3.58 7.33 -19.30
C LYS A 78 2.32 6.81 -18.63
N ASP A 79 1.33 6.38 -19.41
CA ASP A 79 0.25 5.54 -18.89
C ASP A 79 0.84 4.20 -18.43
N LEU A 80 0.55 3.81 -17.19
CA LEU A 80 1.14 2.63 -16.56
C LEU A 80 0.40 1.37 -17.01
N TYR A 81 -0.80 1.50 -17.61
CA TYR A 81 -1.53 0.38 -18.21
C TYR A 81 -0.93 -0.07 -19.55
N ASP A 82 -0.41 0.87 -20.31
CA ASP A 82 0.12 0.63 -21.65
C ASP A 82 1.64 0.37 -21.64
N LEU A 83 2.23 0.24 -20.46
CA LEU A 83 3.63 -0.15 -20.36
C LEU A 83 3.82 -1.57 -20.90
N PRO A 84 4.89 -1.82 -21.68
CA PRO A 84 5.33 -3.17 -21.96
C PRO A 84 5.44 -3.97 -20.65
N PRO A 85 5.01 -5.24 -20.61
CA PRO A 85 5.05 -6.04 -19.38
C PRO A 85 6.42 -6.04 -18.69
N GLU A 86 7.49 -6.02 -19.48
CA GLU A 86 8.88 -5.94 -18.99
C GLU A 86 9.19 -4.61 -18.27
N GLU A 87 8.69 -3.48 -18.77
CA GLU A 87 8.82 -2.17 -18.10
C GLU A 87 7.96 -2.12 -16.82
N GLY A 88 6.78 -2.75 -16.83
CA GLY A 88 5.89 -2.82 -15.67
C GLY A 88 6.46 -3.63 -14.50
N LEU A 89 7.21 -4.70 -14.77
CA LEU A 89 7.84 -5.54 -13.74
C LEU A 89 8.95 -4.82 -12.96
N ALA A 90 9.54 -3.78 -13.53
CA ALA A 90 10.57 -2.98 -12.85
C ALA A 90 9.99 -2.01 -11.80
N ILE A 91 8.66 -1.80 -11.82
CA ILE A 91 8.00 -0.85 -10.92
C ILE A 91 7.60 -1.59 -9.64
N PRO A 92 8.05 -1.14 -8.45
CA PRO A 92 7.63 -1.74 -7.20
C PRO A 92 6.11 -1.65 -7.04
N THR A 93 5.50 -2.65 -6.41
CA THR A 93 4.06 -2.68 -6.16
C THR A 93 3.75 -2.68 -4.67
N VAL A 94 2.53 -2.28 -4.32
CA VAL A 94 1.99 -2.50 -2.98
C VAL A 94 1.98 -3.99 -2.63
N ALA A 95 1.85 -4.31 -1.35
CA ALA A 95 1.63 -5.69 -0.91
C ALA A 95 0.42 -6.32 -1.62
N SER A 96 0.56 -7.59 -2.01
CA SER A 96 -0.45 -8.37 -2.73
C SER A 96 -1.44 -9.08 -1.79
N SER A 97 -1.07 -9.25 -0.52
CA SER A 97 -1.90 -9.86 0.51
C SER A 97 -1.76 -9.11 1.84
N PHE A 98 -2.70 -9.35 2.75
CA PHE A 98 -2.62 -8.77 4.09
C PHE A 98 -1.47 -9.36 4.89
N GLU A 99 -1.24 -10.66 4.74
CA GLU A 99 -0.09 -11.37 5.32
C GLU A 99 1.25 -10.76 4.89
N GLN A 100 1.41 -10.45 3.60
CA GLN A 100 2.62 -9.79 3.11
C GLN A 100 2.81 -8.40 3.73
N ALA A 101 1.73 -7.64 3.94
CA ALA A 101 1.83 -6.33 4.57
C ALA A 101 2.14 -6.41 6.07
N LEU A 102 1.64 -7.43 6.77
CA LEU A 102 2.00 -7.67 8.17
C LEU A 102 3.47 -8.09 8.30
N ALA A 103 3.97 -8.94 7.41
CA ALA A 103 5.39 -9.30 7.37
C ALA A 103 6.29 -8.10 7.05
N ALA A 104 5.89 -7.25 6.10
CA ALA A 104 6.62 -6.02 5.79
C ALA A 104 6.61 -5.02 6.97
N LEU A 105 5.49 -4.92 7.70
CA LEU A 105 5.42 -4.12 8.93
C LEU A 105 6.37 -4.66 10.00
N ASP A 106 6.48 -5.98 10.13
CA ASP A 106 7.39 -6.62 11.09
C ASP A 106 8.87 -6.29 10.75
N GLU A 107 9.24 -6.49 9.48
CA GLU A 107 10.62 -6.33 9.00
C GLU A 107 11.09 -4.86 8.95
N ASP A 108 10.21 -3.93 8.60
CA ASP A 108 10.54 -2.51 8.35
C ASP A 108 9.86 -1.54 9.34
N ARG A 109 9.73 -1.91 10.62
CA ARG A 109 9.10 -1.06 11.65
C ARG A 109 9.96 0.11 12.14
N GLY A 110 11.23 0.20 11.74
CA GLY A 110 12.19 1.17 12.31
C GLY A 110 11.77 2.63 12.13
N PHE A 111 11.18 2.97 10.98
CA PHE A 111 10.69 4.33 10.73
C PHE A 111 9.47 4.69 11.59
N LEU A 112 8.69 3.72 12.06
CA LEU A 112 7.52 3.93 12.90
C LEU A 112 7.89 4.18 14.36
N THR A 113 8.92 3.47 14.86
CA THR A 113 9.35 3.57 16.26
C THR A 113 10.20 4.82 16.54
N ALA A 114 10.61 5.54 15.49
CA ALA A 114 11.32 6.81 15.60
C ALA A 114 10.55 7.80 16.49
N GLY A 115 11.24 8.40 17.47
CA GLY A 115 10.65 9.33 18.43
C GLY A 115 9.62 8.72 19.40
N GLY A 116 9.47 7.40 19.44
CA GLY A 116 8.49 6.70 20.28
C GLY A 116 7.04 6.92 19.86
N VAL A 117 6.80 7.25 18.58
CA VAL A 117 5.44 7.44 18.05
C VAL A 117 4.66 6.12 18.04
N PHE A 118 5.32 5.05 17.62
CA PHE A 118 4.88 3.67 17.80
C PHE A 118 5.86 2.95 18.73
N THR A 119 5.39 1.90 19.40
CA THR A 119 6.22 1.00 20.20
C THR A 119 6.19 -0.41 19.61
N ASP A 120 7.24 -1.19 19.83
CA ASP A 120 7.29 -2.58 19.38
C ASP A 120 6.10 -3.39 19.93
N ASP A 121 5.82 -3.26 21.23
CA ASP A 121 4.67 -3.93 21.87
C ASP A 121 3.32 -3.62 21.16
N MET A 122 3.13 -2.38 20.71
CA MET A 122 1.91 -2.00 19.99
C MET A 122 1.88 -2.61 18.59
N ILE A 123 3.01 -2.59 17.87
CA ILE A 123 3.13 -3.15 16.53
C ILE A 123 2.93 -4.67 16.58
N ASP A 124 3.55 -5.36 17.54
CA ASP A 124 3.41 -6.80 17.74
C ASP A 124 1.97 -7.19 18.07
N ALA A 125 1.32 -6.48 19.00
CA ALA A 125 -0.08 -6.71 19.32
C ALA A 125 -1.02 -6.45 18.11
N PHE A 126 -0.69 -5.45 17.28
CA PHE A 126 -1.44 -5.22 16.04
C PHE A 126 -1.26 -6.37 15.05
N ILE A 127 -0.03 -6.84 14.85
CA ILE A 127 0.29 -7.97 13.97
C ILE A 127 -0.42 -9.24 14.45
N GLU A 128 -0.37 -9.56 15.74
CA GLU A 128 -1.04 -10.71 16.33
C GLU A 128 -2.56 -10.67 16.07
N LEU A 129 -3.21 -9.57 16.45
CA LEU A 129 -4.65 -9.39 16.26
C LEU A 129 -5.07 -9.52 14.79
N LYS A 130 -4.26 -9.01 13.86
CA LYS A 130 -4.56 -9.06 12.43
C LYS A 130 -4.21 -10.39 11.78
N SER A 131 -3.26 -11.13 12.34
CA SER A 131 -2.94 -12.48 11.91
C SER A 131 -4.11 -13.44 12.15
N GLU A 132 -4.88 -13.27 13.23
CA GLU A 132 -6.11 -14.05 13.47
C GLU A 132 -7.16 -13.84 12.35
N GLU A 133 -7.30 -12.62 11.84
CA GLU A 133 -8.21 -12.33 10.70
C GLU A 133 -7.75 -13.03 9.42
N VAL A 134 -6.43 -13.08 9.18
CA VAL A 134 -5.81 -13.78 8.04
C VAL A 134 -6.02 -15.28 8.17
N GLU A 135 -5.70 -15.86 9.33
CA GLU A 135 -5.81 -17.28 9.58
C GLU A 135 -7.26 -17.76 9.39
N ARG A 136 -8.23 -17.02 9.94
CA ARG A 136 -9.64 -17.32 9.76
C ARG A 136 -10.04 -17.37 8.29
N LEU A 137 -9.57 -16.41 7.47
CA LEU A 137 -9.88 -16.39 6.05
C LEU A 137 -9.23 -17.57 5.32
N ASN A 138 -7.97 -17.89 5.64
CA ASN A 138 -7.22 -18.96 5.00
C ASN A 138 -7.75 -20.36 5.34
N MET A 139 -8.26 -20.58 6.56
CA MET A 139 -8.84 -21.87 6.98
C MET A 139 -10.28 -22.09 6.51
N THR A 140 -10.94 -21.07 5.98
CA THR A 140 -12.35 -21.15 5.57
C THR A 140 -12.45 -21.41 4.07
N THR A 141 -13.05 -22.55 3.68
CA THR A 141 -13.34 -22.84 2.27
C THR A 141 -14.19 -21.75 1.62
N HIS A 142 -13.70 -21.18 0.53
CA HIS A 142 -14.41 -20.16 -0.22
C HIS A 142 -15.41 -20.79 -1.21
N PRO A 143 -16.61 -20.21 -1.44
CA PRO A 143 -17.57 -20.76 -2.41
C PRO A 143 -17.01 -20.95 -3.83
N VAL A 144 -16.05 -20.12 -4.24
CA VAL A 144 -15.34 -20.26 -5.54
C VAL A 144 -14.53 -21.56 -5.60
N GLU A 145 -14.04 -22.10 -4.48
CA GLU A 145 -13.34 -23.40 -4.49
C GLU A 145 -14.30 -24.55 -4.84
N PHE A 146 -15.57 -24.47 -4.44
CA PHE A 146 -16.58 -25.44 -4.90
C PHE A 146 -16.82 -25.28 -6.40
N ASP A 147 -16.97 -24.07 -6.92
CA ASP A 147 -17.11 -23.84 -8.38
C ASP A 147 -15.93 -24.43 -9.16
N MET A 148 -14.70 -24.24 -8.66
CA MET A 148 -13.49 -24.73 -9.32
C MET A 148 -13.25 -26.24 -9.16
N TYR A 149 -13.60 -26.82 -8.01
CA TYR A 149 -13.09 -28.13 -7.62
C TYR A 149 -14.16 -29.16 -7.21
N TYR A 150 -15.46 -28.82 -7.22
CA TYR A 150 -16.53 -29.71 -6.75
C TYR A 150 -16.66 -31.02 -7.54
N SER A 151 -16.35 -31.00 -8.84
CA SER A 151 -16.47 -32.16 -9.74
C SER A 151 -15.14 -32.67 -10.27
N VAL A 152 -14.04 -32.37 -9.57
CA VAL A 152 -12.74 -33.00 -9.83
C VAL A 152 -12.82 -34.49 -9.51
#